data_AF-A0AAN8S778-F1
#
_entry.id   AF-A0AAN8S778-F1
#
_cell.length_a   1.000
_cell.length_b   1.000
_cell.length_c   1.000
_cell.angle_alpha   90.00
_cell.angle_beta   90.00
_cell.angle_gamma   90.00
#
_symmetry.space_group_name_H-M   'P 1'
#
loop_
_entity.id
_entity.type
_entity.pdbx_description
1 polymer ?
#
loop_
_entity_poly.entity_id
_entity_poly.type
_entity_poly.pdbx_seq_one_letter_code
_entity_poly.pdbx_strand_id
1 'polypeptide(L)' 'MSVTMDTCVNSYYYLLRRYLESVYQGCEARLTFLKLIHKISELHKLNEDHVRVYLDANPREIEPLLIEIFDLKPH' A
#
# COMPACT_ATOMS: atom_id res chain seq x y z
N MET A 1 5.67 1.73 -18.95
CA MET A 1 6.07 2.09 -17.58
C MET A 1 5.52 1.12 -16.51
N SER A 2 4.66 0.17 -16.88
CA SER A 2 4.03 -0.80 -15.96
C SER A 2 4.87 -2.07 -15.71
N VAL A 3 5.55 -2.61 -16.72
CA VAL A 3 6.27 -3.90 -16.62
C VAL A 3 7.47 -3.87 -15.63
N THR A 4 8.12 -2.71 -15.47
CA THR A 4 9.26 -2.53 -14.57
C THR A 4 8.88 -2.34 -13.10
N MET A 5 7.69 -1.80 -12.80
CA MET A 5 7.22 -1.67 -11.43
C MET A 5 6.82 -3.04 -10.84
N ASP A 6 6.17 -3.88 -11.65
CA ASP A 6 5.80 -5.24 -11.27
C ASP A 6 7.01 -6.12 -10.91
N THR A 7 8.12 -6.01 -11.67
CA THR A 7 9.35 -6.78 -11.40
C THR A 7 10.03 -6.38 -10.09
N CYS A 8 9.97 -5.09 -9.75
CA CYS A 8 10.53 -4.58 -8.50
C CYS A 8 9.72 -5.07 -7.29
N VAL A 9 8.39 -4.94 -7.34
CA VAL A 9 7.48 -5.39 -6.28
C VAL A 9 7.60 -6.91 -6.06
N ASN A 10 7.71 -7.69 -7.14
CA ASN A 10 7.92 -9.14 -7.05
C ASN A 10 9.23 -9.50 -6.34
N SER A 11 10.29 -8.71 -6.53
CA SER A 11 11.58 -8.93 -5.85
C SER A 11 11.47 -8.67 -4.35
N TYR A 12 10.74 -7.64 -3.93
CA TYR A 12 10.48 -7.38 -2.51
C TYR A 12 9.61 -8.46 -1.86
N TYR A 13 8.58 -8.96 -2.55
CA TYR A 13 7.78 -10.08 -2.03
C TYR A 13 8.59 -11.37 -1.90
N TYR A 14 9.47 -11.65 -2.85
CA TYR A 14 10.38 -12.77 -2.75
C TYR A 14 11.29 -12.62 -1.53
N LEU A 15 11.92 -11.46 -1.35
CA LEU A 15 12.80 -11.20 -0.20
C LEU A 15 12.05 -11.33 1.13
N LEU A 16 10.86 -10.73 1.23
CA LEU A 16 10.01 -10.83 2.42
C LEU A 16 9.69 -12.29 2.76
N ARG A 17 9.32 -13.09 1.75
CA ARG A 17 9.04 -14.51 1.95
C ARG A 17 10.28 -15.25 2.47
N ARG A 18 11.45 -15.03 1.87
CA ARG A 18 12.72 -15.66 2.30
C ARG A 18 13.11 -15.23 3.72
N TYR A 19 12.89 -13.98 4.06
CA TYR A 19 13.12 -13.47 5.41
C TYR A 19 12.19 -14.16 6.42
N LEU A 20 10.90 -14.26 6.13
CA LEU A 20 9.96 -14.95 7.02
C LEU A 20 10.30 -16.42 7.18
N GLU A 21 10.73 -17.10 6.12
CA GLU A 21 11.23 -18.49 6.17
C GLU A 21 12.50 -18.64 7.03
N SER A 22 13.28 -17.56 7.20
CA SER A 22 14.49 -17.57 8.06
C SER A 22 14.21 -17.29 9.54
N VAL A 23 13.10 -16.61 9.84
CA VAL A 23 12.74 -16.18 11.21
C VAL A 23 11.68 -17.11 11.84
N TYR A 24 10.77 -17.64 11.03
CA TYR A 24 9.67 -18.50 11.48
C TYR A 24 9.87 -19.94 11.01
N GLN A 25 9.53 -20.91 11.86
CA GLN A 25 9.65 -22.33 11.53
C GLN A 25 8.38 -22.86 10.87
N GLY A 26 8.56 -23.77 9.91
CA GLY A 26 7.47 -24.52 9.29
C GLY A 26 6.40 -23.64 8.64
N CYS A 27 5.13 -23.95 8.91
CA CYS A 27 3.99 -23.31 8.25
C CYS A 27 3.75 -21.85 8.69
N GLU A 28 4.34 -21.41 9.80
CA GLU A 28 4.12 -20.06 10.34
C GLU A 28 4.63 -18.97 9.41
N ALA A 29 5.78 -19.20 8.75
CA ALA A 29 6.32 -18.28 7.76
C ALA A 29 5.32 -18.01 6.62
N ARG A 30 4.73 -19.08 6.08
CA ARG A 30 3.75 -18.99 4.98
C ARG A 30 2.46 -18.30 5.43
N LEU A 31 1.93 -18.67 6.60
CA LEU A 31 0.72 -18.04 7.13
C LEU A 31 0.92 -16.55 7.38
N THR A 32 2.08 -16.18 7.93
CA THR A 32 2.43 -14.77 8.18
C THR A 32 2.57 -13.99 6.88
N PHE A 33 3.23 -14.57 5.87
CA PHE A 33 3.34 -13.96 4.55
C PHE A 33 1.96 -13.65 3.96
N LEU A 34 1.06 -14.65 3.92
CA LEU A 34 -0.30 -14.46 3.38
C LEU A 34 -1.09 -13.38 4.15
N LYS A 35 -0.99 -13.36 5.48
CA LYS A 35 -1.63 -12.33 6.30
C LYS A 35 -1.11 -10.92 5.99
N LEU A 36 0.21 -10.78 5.77
CA LEU A 36 0.82 -9.50 5.42
C LEU A 36 0.37 -9.01 4.04
N ILE A 37 0.37 -9.88 3.02
CA ILE A 37 -0.12 -9.52 1.68
C ILE A 37 -1.59 -9.08 1.75
N HIS A 38 -2.43 -9.81 2.50
CA HIS A 38 -3.82 -9.42 2.69
C HIS A 38 -3.95 -8.05 3.38
N LYS A 39 -3.18 -7.78 4.45
CA LYS A 39 -3.18 -6.48 5.13
C LYS A 39 -2.75 -5.32 4.21
N ILE A 40 -1.75 -5.53 3.34
CA ILE A 40 -1.32 -4.52 2.37
C ILE A 40 -2.47 -4.21 1.39
N SER A 41 -3.19 -5.24 0.93
CA SER A 41 -4.36 -5.05 0.07
C SER A 41 -5.48 -4.27 0.78
N GLU A 42 -5.76 -4.59 2.04
CA GLU A 42 -6.76 -3.86 2.84
C GLU A 42 -6.33 -2.40 3.06
N LEU A 43 -5.04 -2.14 3.27
CA LEU A 43 -4.50 -0.77 3.39
C LEU A 43 -4.65 0.03 2.09
N HIS A 44 -4.42 -0.59 0.93
CA HIS A 44 -4.66 0.08 -0.35
C HIS A 44 -6.14 0.45 -0.52
N LYS A 45 -7.05 -0.47 -0.20
CA LYS A 45 -8.49 -0.21 -0.25
C LYS A 45 -8.90 0.91 0.72
N LEU A 46 -8.39 0.87 1.96
CA LEU A 46 -8.64 1.92 2.94
C LEU A 46 -8.11 3.28 2.46
N ASN A 47 -6.94 3.31 1.84
CA ASN A 47 -6.38 4.53 1.26
C ASN A 47 -7.28 5.09 0.16
N GLU A 48 -7.78 4.25 -0.76
CA GLU A 48 -8.72 4.67 -1.80
C GLU A 48 -10.02 5.24 -1.21
N ASP A 49 -10.55 4.63 -0.14
CA ASP A 49 -11.73 5.13 0.57
C ASP A 49 -11.44 6.45 1.31
N HIS A 50 -10.26 6.60 1.90
CA HIS A 50 -9.87 7.80 2.66
C HIS A 50 -9.57 9.00 1.77
N VAL A 51 -9.00 8.79 0.57
CA VAL A 51 -8.81 9.86 -0.43
C VAL A 51 -10.16 10.44 -0.84
N ARG A 52 -11.22 9.63 -0.91
CA ARG A 52 -12.58 10.10 -1.20
C ARG A 52 -13.10 11.06 -0.13
N VAL A 53 -12.82 10.80 1.14
CA VAL A 53 -13.23 11.71 2.24
C VAL A 53 -12.49 13.05 2.17
N TYR A 54 -11.21 13.05 1.76
CA TYR A 54 -10.46 14.30 1.57
C TYR A 54 -10.94 15.11 0.36
N LEU A 55 -11.48 14.46 -0.68
CA LEU A 55 -12.11 15.15 -1.82
C LEU A 55 -13.38 15.91 -1.40
N ASP A 56 -14.09 15.44 -0.38
CA ASP A 56 -15.30 16.09 0.15
C ASP A 56 -14.98 17.21 1.18
N ALA A 57 -13.71 17.36 1.57
CA ALA A 57 -13.26 18.39 2.50
C ALA A 57 -12.96 19.72 1.78
N ASN A 58 -13.20 20.85 2.45
CA ASN A 58 -12.97 22.18 1.89
C ASN A 58 -11.48 22.36 1.53
N PRO A 59 -11.10 22.56 0.26
CA PRO A 59 -9.69 22.61 -0.16
C PRO A 59 -8.89 23.73 0.50
N ARG A 60 -9.56 24.78 1.02
CA ARG A 60 -8.92 25.89 1.74
C ARG A 60 -8.42 25.51 3.14
N GLU A 61 -8.86 24.38 3.67
CA GLU A 61 -8.47 23.84 4.98
C GLU A 61 -7.43 22.71 4.86
N ILE A 62 -7.03 22.37 3.63
CA ILE A 62 -6.10 21.28 3.33
C ILE A 62 -4.73 21.87 2.98
N GLU A 63 -3.66 21.27 3.51
CA GLU A 63 -2.29 21.70 3.21
C GLU A 63 -1.93 21.51 1.72
N PRO A 64 -1.19 22.45 1.10
CA PRO A 64 -0.88 22.41 -0.34
C PRO A 64 -0.23 21.12 -0.83
N LEU A 65 0.62 20.49 -0.01
CA LEU A 65 1.28 19.23 -0.36
C LEU A 65 0.29 18.07 -0.45
N LEU A 66 -0.74 18.05 0.40
CA LEU A 66 -1.78 17.02 0.36
C LEU A 66 -2.68 17.19 -0.87
N ILE A 67 -2.96 18.43 -1.28
CA ILE A 67 -3.66 18.73 -2.53
C ILE A 67 -2.91 18.14 -3.73
N GLU A 68 -1.58 18.30 -3.76
CA GLU A 68 -0.72 17.76 -4.82
C GLU A 68 -0.64 16.23 -4.80
N ILE A 69 -0.40 15.63 -3.63
CA ILE A 69 -0.26 14.17 -3.47
C ILE A 69 -1.56 13.43 -3.82
N PHE A 70 -2.71 14.01 -3.50
CA PHE A 70 -4.02 13.38 -3.71
C PHE A 70 -4.77 13.88 -4.95
N ASP A 71 -4.16 14.76 -5.78
CA ASP A 71 -4.77 15.42 -6.96
C ASP A 71 -6.15 16.04 -6.65
N LEU A 72 -6.29 16.70 -5.51
CA LEU A 72 -7.54 17.34 -5.05
C LEU A 72 -7.76 18.65 -5.82
N LYS A 73 -8.16 18.57 -7.09
CA LYS A 73 -8.31 19.78 -7.91
C LYS A 73 -9.35 20.74 -7.30
N PRO A 74 -9.00 22.01 -7.06
CA PRO A 74 -10.01 23.01 -6.74
C PRO A 74 -10.91 23.19 -7.98
N HIS A 75 -12.21 22.96 -7.82
CA HIS A 75 -13.21 23.34 -8.82
C HIS A 75 -13.30 24.86 -8.94
#